data_AF-A0AAE4PVW9-F1
#
_entry.id   AF-A0AAE4PVW9-F1
#
_cell.length_a   1.000
_cell.length_b   1.000
_cell.length_c   1.000
_cell.angle_alpha   90.00
_cell.angle_beta   90.00
_cell.angle_gamma   90.00
#
_symmetry.space_group_name_H-M   'P 1'
#
loop_
_entity.id
_entity.type
_entity.pdbx_description
1 polymer ?
#
loop_
_entity_poly.entity_id
_entity_poly.type
_entity_poly.pdbx_seq_one_letter_code
_entity_poly.pdbx_strand_id
1 'polypeptide(L)'
;MKTSKNICFSSNNLVQDLDQETSENTAKVVLLGSKTLDIFTWQAWIKNQHGGLVFQYCCEFNHTGFIVKINALGNIESVVNSRLLSIEMASMSGGLNDDYWHLLSISYQYHKLKCYIDGDEIEVQQQIIPLTDNHVLKAMSNNALSFEGEMTNISLIEHDLTDYQILNYYLQPDSQSFIAENNIYTAQDKHSLKNIHSNQLNSTRQDVMLVIFNDTKYKFIKNNLTTNDFKKQLSNIIPANDRCAYIIESNNQNWPHFIYHANYVSQEDPDIELNFDILKSLTPNRSHVHLQLTNELTFDCFISQSTSSRLIAEIRISENIDFTLAKHALRFIKDY
;
A
#
# COMPACT_ATOMS: atom_id res chain seq x y z
N MET A 1 -23.18 74.36 -9.22
CA MET A 1 -22.09 73.81 -10.04
C MET A 1 -20.86 73.66 -9.14
N LYS A 2 -20.46 72.41 -8.83
CA LYS A 2 -19.23 71.92 -8.15
C LYS A 2 -19.01 72.37 -6.68
N THR A 3 -18.73 71.51 -5.68
CA THR A 3 -18.06 70.19 -5.66
C THR A 3 -18.27 69.46 -4.31
N SER A 4 -18.56 68.14 -4.39
CA SER A 4 -17.98 66.96 -3.67
C SER A 4 -17.62 67.01 -2.17
N LYS A 5 -17.73 65.94 -1.36
CA LYS A 5 -18.26 64.57 -1.47
C LYS A 5 -18.37 64.01 -0.03
N ASN A 6 -19.23 63.01 0.10
CA ASN A 6 -19.85 62.50 1.31
C ASN A 6 -18.95 61.82 2.34
N ILE A 7 -19.39 62.01 3.58
CA ILE A 7 -19.21 61.19 4.79
C ILE A 7 -19.64 59.74 4.48
N CYS A 8 -18.74 58.77 4.73
CA CYS A 8 -19.07 57.35 4.65
C CYS A 8 -19.37 56.85 6.07
N PHE A 9 -20.64 56.53 6.32
CA PHE A 9 -21.08 55.75 7.47
C PHE A 9 -20.90 54.26 7.15
N SER A 10 -20.28 53.54 8.09
CA SER A 10 -20.13 52.10 8.09
C SER A 10 -21.49 51.41 8.19
N SER A 11 -21.91 50.75 7.12
CA SER A 11 -23.05 49.83 7.11
C SER A 11 -22.54 48.39 7.11
N ASN A 12 -22.80 47.70 8.22
CA ASN A 12 -22.78 46.24 8.31
C ASN A 12 -23.65 45.65 7.21
N ASN A 13 -23.06 44.88 6.30
CA ASN A 13 -23.75 43.84 5.56
C ASN A 13 -22.98 42.55 5.75
N LEU A 14 -23.62 41.65 6.51
CA LEU A 14 -23.35 40.23 6.56
C LEU A 14 -23.39 39.68 5.14
N VAL A 15 -22.21 39.44 4.55
CA VAL A 15 -22.05 38.45 3.51
C VAL A 15 -21.32 37.29 4.18
N GLN A 16 -22.09 36.26 4.50
CA GLN A 16 -21.56 34.92 4.72
C GLN A 16 -20.88 34.55 3.41
N ASP A 17 -19.57 34.73 3.34
CA ASP A 17 -18.79 33.97 2.38
C ASP A 17 -18.94 32.52 2.79
N LEU A 18 -19.65 31.80 1.92
CA LEU A 18 -19.79 30.37 1.96
C LEU A 18 -18.38 29.83 1.68
N ASP A 19 -17.59 29.65 2.74
CA ASP A 19 -16.38 28.85 2.69
C ASP A 19 -16.79 27.46 2.19
N GLN A 20 -16.60 27.23 0.89
CA GLN A 20 -16.52 25.88 0.37
C GLN A 20 -15.27 25.27 1.01
N GLU A 21 -15.48 24.51 2.08
CA GLU A 21 -14.53 23.53 2.61
C GLU A 21 -14.14 22.55 1.48
N THR A 22 -13.18 22.93 0.65
CA THR A 22 -12.39 21.96 -0.10
C THR A 22 -11.40 21.38 0.91
N SER A 23 -11.78 20.21 1.46
CA SER A 23 -10.95 19.31 2.28
C SER A 23 -9.45 19.48 2.03
N GLU A 24 -8.75 20.04 3.00
CA GLU A 24 -7.30 20.18 3.08
C GLU A 24 -6.61 18.81 3.08
N ASN A 25 -6.23 18.28 1.91
CA ASN A 25 -5.34 17.11 1.79
C ASN A 25 -4.00 17.45 1.11
N THR A 26 -3.66 18.73 0.93
CA THR A 26 -2.33 19.13 0.44
C THR A 26 -1.27 18.82 1.49
N ALA A 27 -0.29 17.99 1.12
CA ALA A 27 0.88 17.68 1.95
C ALA A 27 1.56 18.97 2.42
N LYS A 28 1.44 19.31 3.70
CA LYS A 28 2.28 20.35 4.31
C LYS A 28 3.71 19.81 4.35
N VAL A 29 4.60 20.45 3.61
CA VAL A 29 6.05 20.22 3.71
C VAL A 29 6.47 20.61 5.12
N VAL A 30 6.65 19.61 5.99
CA VAL A 30 7.12 19.85 7.36
C VAL A 30 8.64 19.85 7.35
N LEU A 31 9.22 21.02 7.62
CA LEU A 31 10.66 21.14 7.86
C LEU A 31 10.99 20.46 9.20
N LEU A 32 11.33 19.18 9.16
CA LEU A 32 11.90 18.49 10.31
C LEU A 32 13.42 18.57 10.20
N GLY A 33 14.08 19.12 11.23
CA GLY A 33 15.52 18.88 11.39
C GLY A 33 16.29 19.86 12.25
N SER A 34 16.55 19.46 13.50
CA SER A 34 17.63 20.01 14.35
C SER A 34 18.86 19.10 14.42
N LYS A 35 18.84 17.93 13.75
CA LYS A 35 19.85 16.87 13.83
C LYS A 35 20.12 16.26 12.43
N THR A 36 21.29 15.67 12.25
CA THR A 36 21.64 14.91 11.03
C THR A 36 21.05 13.49 11.07
N LEU A 37 20.50 13.03 9.94
CA LEU A 37 20.07 11.66 9.70
C LEU A 37 21.12 10.91 8.87
N ASP A 38 21.85 9.99 9.49
CA ASP A 38 22.90 9.20 8.82
C ASP A 38 22.36 7.88 8.23
N ILE A 39 21.28 7.35 8.81
CA ILE A 39 20.56 6.16 8.37
C ILE A 39 19.08 6.43 8.61
N PHE A 40 18.23 6.17 7.63
CA PHE A 40 16.79 6.35 7.80
C PHE A 40 15.96 5.52 6.83
N THR A 41 14.70 5.32 7.20
CA THR A 41 13.62 4.94 6.29
C THR A 41 12.50 5.96 6.42
N TRP A 42 12.10 6.54 5.30
CA TRP A 42 10.88 7.32 5.17
C TRP A 42 9.86 6.51 4.38
N GLN A 43 8.60 6.54 4.79
CA GLN A 43 7.53 5.92 4.02
C GLN A 43 6.19 6.60 4.27
N ALA A 44 5.34 6.60 3.26
CA ALA A 44 3.98 7.10 3.34
C ALA A 44 3.07 6.41 2.33
N TRP A 45 1.79 6.31 2.69
CA TRP A 45 0.75 5.98 1.72
C TRP A 45 0.40 7.23 0.94
N ILE A 46 0.43 7.16 -0.39
CA ILE A 46 0.22 8.29 -1.28
C ILE A 46 -0.77 7.93 -2.40
N LYS A 47 -1.55 8.91 -2.84
CA LYS A 47 -2.44 8.81 -4.02
C LYS A 47 -2.39 10.12 -4.77
N ASN A 48 -1.98 10.11 -6.04
CA ASN A 48 -1.82 11.33 -6.83
C ASN A 48 -2.06 11.10 -8.32
N GLN A 49 -2.21 12.19 -9.08
CA GLN A 49 -2.31 12.19 -10.55
C GLN A 49 -1.23 13.06 -11.23
N HIS A 50 -0.59 13.96 -10.49
CA HIS A 50 0.27 15.00 -11.08
C HIS A 50 1.69 15.03 -10.50
N GLY A 51 1.93 14.30 -9.40
CA GLY A 51 3.21 14.32 -8.69
C GLY A 51 3.42 15.61 -7.86
N GLY A 52 4.69 16.03 -7.76
CA GLY A 52 5.15 17.18 -6.99
C GLY A 52 6.11 16.82 -5.85
N LEU A 53 6.39 17.79 -4.98
CA LEU A 53 7.22 17.59 -3.79
C LEU A 53 6.48 16.82 -2.69
N VAL A 54 6.76 15.52 -2.56
CA VAL A 54 6.10 14.64 -1.59
C VAL A 54 6.58 14.88 -0.17
N PHE A 55 7.90 14.92 0.02
CA PHE A 55 8.49 15.08 1.35
C PHE A 55 9.87 15.75 1.27
N GLN A 56 10.20 16.53 2.30
CA GLN A 56 11.53 17.13 2.45
C GLN A 56 11.94 17.14 3.92
N TYR A 57 13.16 16.66 4.17
CA TYR A 57 13.86 16.80 5.44
C TYR A 57 15.12 17.63 5.21
N CYS A 58 15.32 18.70 5.98
CA CYS A 58 16.49 19.56 5.84
C CYS A 58 17.02 19.94 7.22
N CYS A 59 18.30 19.65 7.47
CA CYS A 59 19.02 20.14 8.63
C CYS A 59 19.91 21.31 8.21
N GLU A 60 19.52 22.53 8.59
CA GLU A 60 20.19 23.76 8.18
C GLU A 60 21.64 23.85 8.68
N PHE A 61 21.96 23.25 9.84
CA PHE A 61 23.27 23.37 10.46
C PHE A 61 24.39 22.64 9.72
N ASN A 62 24.09 21.49 9.11
CA ASN A 62 25.11 20.60 8.52
C ASN A 62 24.90 20.37 7.01
N HIS A 63 23.96 21.09 6.39
CA HIS A 63 23.57 20.88 4.99
C HIS A 63 23.18 19.43 4.63
N THR A 64 22.78 18.66 5.65
CA THR A 64 22.31 17.28 5.50
C THR A 64 20.81 17.24 5.35
N GLY A 65 20.30 16.32 4.54
CA GLY A 65 18.86 16.16 4.41
C GLY A 65 18.50 15.23 3.26
N PHE A 66 17.21 15.09 3.03
CA PHE A 66 16.72 14.38 1.86
C PHE A 66 15.42 14.97 1.34
N ILE A 67 15.12 14.68 0.08
CA ILE A 67 13.91 15.13 -0.60
C ILE A 67 13.34 13.97 -1.40
N VAL A 68 12.02 13.88 -1.46
CA VAL A 68 11.29 12.90 -2.26
C VAL A 68 10.31 13.66 -3.15
N LYS A 69 10.41 13.43 -4.45
CA LYS A 69 9.55 14.03 -5.47
C LYS A 69 8.99 12.94 -6.37
N ILE A 70 7.82 13.22 -6.92
CA ILE A 70 7.25 12.44 -8.02
C ILE A 70 7.13 13.39 -9.21
N ASN A 71 7.69 13.02 -10.35
CA ASN A 71 7.59 13.86 -11.54
C ASN A 71 6.28 13.58 -12.31
N ALA A 72 6.04 14.32 -13.38
CA ALA A 72 4.80 14.21 -14.18
C ALA A 72 4.60 12.85 -14.86
N LEU A 73 5.64 12.00 -14.93
CA LEU A 73 5.56 10.62 -15.44
C LEU A 73 5.32 9.59 -14.32
N GLY A 74 5.22 10.05 -13.07
CA GLY A 74 5.11 9.17 -11.91
C GLY A 74 6.43 8.54 -11.48
N ASN A 75 7.58 8.98 -12.03
CA ASN A 75 8.88 8.51 -11.56
C ASN A 75 9.21 9.17 -10.22
N ILE A 76 9.90 8.43 -9.36
CA ILE A 76 10.35 8.90 -8.05
C ILE A 76 11.74 9.47 -8.19
N GLU A 77 11.93 10.68 -7.72
CA GLU A 77 13.20 11.37 -7.65
C GLU A 77 13.53 11.63 -6.19
N SER A 78 14.68 11.16 -5.75
CA SER A 78 15.16 11.37 -4.38
C SER A 78 16.58 11.89 -4.40
N VAL A 79 16.86 12.84 -3.51
CA VAL A 79 18.22 13.33 -3.28
C VAL A 79 18.50 13.27 -1.80
N VAL A 80 19.64 12.69 -1.42
CA VAL A 80 20.15 12.67 -0.05
C VAL A 80 21.48 13.40 0.00
N ASN A 81 21.54 14.43 0.83
CA ASN A 81 22.78 15.09 1.19
C ASN A 81 23.31 14.55 2.50
N SER A 82 24.49 13.95 2.43
CA SER A 82 25.38 13.77 3.57
C SER A 82 26.29 14.99 3.74
N ARG A 83 27.22 14.99 4.69
CA ARG A 83 28.16 16.11 4.90
C ARG A 83 29.09 16.38 3.72
N LEU A 84 29.39 15.36 2.91
CA LEU A 84 30.41 15.43 1.86
C LEU A 84 29.90 15.05 0.47
N LEU A 85 28.78 14.35 0.40
CA LEU A 85 28.25 13.78 -0.83
C LEU A 85 26.76 14.11 -0.96
N SER A 86 26.34 14.41 -2.19
CA SER A 86 24.95 14.30 -2.62
C SER A 86 24.78 12.97 -3.37
N ILE A 87 23.67 12.30 -3.09
CA ILE A 87 23.32 11.04 -3.72
C ILE A 87 21.95 11.26 -4.35
N GLU A 88 21.91 11.17 -5.66
CA GLU A 88 20.72 11.38 -6.45
C GLU A 88 20.22 10.03 -6.96
N MET A 89 18.91 9.83 -6.91
CA MET A 89 18.24 8.62 -7.32
C MET A 89 17.02 8.97 -8.16
N ALA A 90 16.84 8.29 -9.28
CA ALA A 90 15.63 8.34 -10.08
C ALA A 90 15.14 6.92 -10.37
N SER A 91 13.84 6.66 -10.17
CA SER A 91 13.25 5.39 -10.60
C SER A 91 13.24 5.30 -12.13
N MET A 92 13.49 4.10 -12.65
CA MET A 92 13.44 3.86 -14.10
C MET A 92 12.03 3.58 -14.61
N SER A 93 11.15 3.11 -13.72
CA SER A 93 9.72 2.98 -13.96
C SER A 93 8.95 4.13 -13.32
N GLY A 94 7.94 4.62 -14.04
CA GLY A 94 6.95 5.58 -13.57
C GLY A 94 5.63 4.91 -13.20
N GLY A 95 4.58 5.72 -13.08
CA GLY A 95 3.21 5.22 -12.90
C GLY A 95 2.62 5.35 -11.50
N LEU A 96 3.28 6.04 -10.56
CA LEU A 96 2.65 6.40 -9.26
C LEU A 96 1.57 7.48 -9.36
N ASN A 97 1.36 8.05 -10.55
CA ASN A 97 0.40 9.10 -10.83
C ASN A 97 -0.87 8.54 -11.50
N ASP A 98 -1.37 7.43 -10.96
CA ASP A 98 -2.48 6.65 -11.50
C ASP A 98 -3.79 6.77 -10.69
N ASP A 99 -3.83 7.69 -9.73
CA ASP A 99 -4.94 7.89 -8.78
C ASP A 99 -5.27 6.66 -7.92
N TYR A 100 -4.31 5.75 -7.72
CA TYR A 100 -4.43 4.68 -6.74
C TYR A 100 -3.55 4.94 -5.51
N TRP A 101 -3.92 4.30 -4.40
CA TRP A 101 -3.09 4.32 -3.20
C TRP A 101 -1.88 3.42 -3.38
N HIS A 102 -0.70 3.95 -3.10
CA HIS A 102 0.56 3.22 -3.08
C HIS A 102 1.31 3.46 -1.79
N LEU A 103 2.03 2.44 -1.31
CA LEU A 103 3.06 2.67 -0.29
C LEU A 103 4.36 3.04 -0.99
N LEU A 104 4.83 4.26 -0.78
CA LEU A 104 6.16 4.68 -1.21
C LEU A 104 7.11 4.66 -0.01
N SER A 105 8.21 3.94 -0.12
CA SER A 105 9.27 3.89 0.90
C SER A 105 10.64 4.23 0.31
N ILE A 106 11.39 5.09 0.99
CA ILE A 106 12.77 5.47 0.69
C ILE A 106 13.63 5.08 1.88
N SER A 107 14.59 4.18 1.65
CA SER A 107 15.60 3.83 2.66
C SER A 107 16.98 4.35 2.25
N TYR A 108 17.75 4.77 3.26
CA TYR A 108 19.11 5.23 3.11
C TYR A 108 20.02 4.63 4.17
N GLN A 109 21.10 3.98 3.72
CA GLN A 109 22.16 3.48 4.57
C GLN A 109 23.51 3.52 3.85
N TYR A 110 24.53 4.10 4.48
CA TYR A 110 25.93 4.08 4.00
C TYR A 110 26.10 4.39 2.50
N HIS A 111 25.52 5.50 2.04
CA HIS A 111 25.55 5.94 0.65
C HIS A 111 24.76 5.10 -0.36
N LYS A 112 23.93 4.17 0.11
CA LYS A 112 22.98 3.42 -0.71
C LYS A 112 21.58 3.98 -0.48
N LEU A 113 20.93 4.37 -1.57
CA LEU A 113 19.51 4.72 -1.59
C LEU A 113 18.74 3.54 -2.16
N LYS A 114 17.63 3.19 -1.51
CA LYS A 114 16.68 2.21 -2.02
C LYS A 114 15.29 2.82 -2.08
N CYS A 115 14.55 2.44 -3.11
CA CYS A 115 13.19 2.86 -3.33
C CYS A 115 12.28 1.65 -3.44
N TYR A 116 11.12 1.73 -2.81
CA TYR A 116 10.13 0.67 -2.81
C TYR A 116 8.75 1.23 -3.16
N ILE A 117 8.02 0.48 -3.97
CA ILE A 117 6.60 0.73 -4.26
C ILE A 117 5.83 -0.53 -3.88
N ASP A 118 4.84 -0.38 -3.01
CA ASP A 118 3.94 -1.45 -2.60
C ASP A 118 4.67 -2.68 -2.02
N GLY A 119 5.76 -2.44 -1.30
CA GLY A 119 6.58 -3.48 -0.69
C GLY A 119 7.73 -4.01 -1.55
N ASP A 120 7.75 -3.72 -2.85
CA ASP A 120 8.78 -4.22 -3.77
C ASP A 120 9.87 -3.18 -4.02
N GLU A 121 11.14 -3.59 -3.96
CA GLU A 121 12.27 -2.76 -4.39
C GLU A 121 12.18 -2.55 -5.90
N ILE A 122 12.24 -1.29 -6.34
CA ILE A 122 12.19 -0.94 -7.76
C ILE A 122 13.58 -0.69 -8.33
N GLU A 123 13.69 -0.78 -9.65
CA GLU A 123 14.93 -0.47 -10.34
C GLU A 123 15.19 1.05 -10.32
N VAL A 124 16.38 1.44 -9.83
CA VAL A 124 16.77 2.84 -9.65
C VAL A 124 18.12 3.12 -10.31
N GLN A 125 18.23 4.30 -10.92
CA GLN A 125 19.52 4.87 -11.27
C GLN A 125 20.03 5.69 -10.09
N GLN A 126 21.25 5.42 -9.64
CA GLN A 126 21.87 6.14 -8.54
C GLN A 126 23.18 6.79 -8.99
N GLN A 127 23.34 8.06 -8.63
CA GLN A 127 24.58 8.81 -8.85
C GLN A 127 25.08 9.39 -7.53
N ILE A 128 26.39 9.24 -7.27
CA ILE A 128 27.06 9.83 -6.12
C ILE A 128 27.95 10.97 -6.63
N ILE A 129 27.76 12.16 -6.07
CA ILE A 129 28.51 13.36 -6.45
C ILE A 129 29.07 14.08 -5.21
N PRO A 130 30.22 14.77 -5.32
CA PRO A 130 30.70 15.64 -4.25
C PRO A 130 29.67 16.72 -3.92
N LEU A 131 29.44 16.96 -2.63
CA LEU A 131 28.57 18.05 -2.20
C LEU A 131 29.23 19.39 -2.52
N THR A 132 28.55 20.22 -3.31
CA THR A 132 28.92 21.61 -3.60
C THR A 132 27.74 22.52 -3.27
N ASP A 133 27.97 23.84 -3.16
CA ASP A 133 26.91 24.83 -2.85
C ASP A 133 25.70 24.75 -3.80
N ASN A 134 25.92 24.27 -5.03
CA ASN A 134 24.87 24.08 -6.04
C ASN A 134 23.99 22.84 -5.78
N HIS A 135 24.52 21.83 -5.08
CA HIS A 135 23.82 20.58 -4.74
C HIS A 135 23.31 20.57 -3.30
N VAL A 136 23.54 21.63 -2.51
CA VAL A 136 22.97 21.75 -1.17
C VAL A 136 21.44 21.83 -1.26
N LEU A 137 20.76 20.89 -0.62
CA LEU A 137 19.31 20.94 -0.41
C LEU A 137 18.98 22.17 0.42
N LYS A 138 18.17 23.05 -0.16
CA LYS A 138 17.66 24.25 0.51
C LYS A 138 16.20 24.02 0.87
N ALA A 139 15.80 24.52 2.04
CA ALA A 139 14.40 24.59 2.41
C ALA A 139 13.64 25.30 1.28
N MET A 140 12.67 24.62 0.67
CA MET A 140 11.89 25.24 -0.40
C MET A 140 10.90 26.23 0.21
N SER A 141 10.89 27.46 -0.30
CA SER A 141 9.83 28.42 -0.01
C SER A 141 8.48 27.91 -0.53
N ASN A 142 7.37 28.35 0.05
CA ASN A 142 5.97 27.96 -0.28
C ASN A 142 5.55 28.03 -1.76
N ASN A 143 6.40 28.50 -2.68
CA ASN A 143 6.16 28.60 -4.12
C ASN A 143 6.72 27.42 -4.94
N ALA A 144 7.34 26.42 -4.30
CA ALA A 144 7.71 25.19 -5.00
C ALA A 144 6.46 24.38 -5.37
N LEU A 145 6.50 23.63 -6.48
CA LEU A 145 5.42 22.73 -6.93
C LEU A 145 4.97 21.85 -5.76
N SER A 146 3.84 22.22 -5.15
CA SER A 146 3.21 21.49 -4.06
C SER A 146 2.82 20.11 -4.57
N PHE A 147 2.95 19.08 -3.72
CA PHE A 147 2.38 17.79 -4.03
C PHE A 147 0.85 17.90 -4.17
N GLU A 148 0.35 17.46 -5.32
CA GLU A 148 -1.06 17.43 -5.67
C GLU A 148 -1.57 15.99 -5.52
N GLY A 149 -2.01 15.65 -4.32
CA GLY A 149 -2.49 14.33 -3.99
C GLY A 149 -2.89 14.19 -2.52
N GLU A 150 -3.22 12.96 -2.13
CA GLU A 150 -3.53 12.58 -0.76
C GLU A 150 -2.33 11.82 -0.17
N MET A 151 -2.03 12.04 1.11
CA MET A 151 -0.98 11.33 1.83
C MET A 151 -1.42 10.99 3.25
N THR A 152 -1.10 9.79 3.71
CA THR A 152 -1.41 9.33 5.07
C THR A 152 -0.33 8.40 5.62
N ASN A 153 -0.39 8.12 6.92
CA ASN A 153 0.51 7.20 7.63
C ASN A 153 2.00 7.46 7.36
N ILE A 154 2.38 8.74 7.39
CA ILE A 154 3.77 9.16 7.20
C ILE A 154 4.61 8.67 8.37
N SER A 155 5.69 7.96 8.06
CA SER A 155 6.68 7.58 9.04
C SER A 155 8.09 7.93 8.59
N LEU A 156 8.88 8.41 9.54
CA LEU A 156 10.31 8.64 9.40
C LEU A 156 10.99 7.95 10.58
N ILE A 157 11.91 7.03 10.29
CA ILE A 157 12.54 6.18 11.29
C ILE A 157 14.05 6.31 11.11
N GLU A 158 14.81 6.53 12.19
CA GLU A 158 16.29 6.55 12.18
C GLU A 158 16.87 5.11 12.08
N HIS A 159 16.36 4.30 11.15
CA HIS A 159 16.77 2.92 10.90
C HIS A 159 16.55 2.55 9.43
N ASP A 160 17.42 1.69 8.87
CA ASP A 160 17.24 1.07 7.55
C ASP A 160 16.34 -0.15 7.69
N LEU A 161 15.08 -0.06 7.25
CA LEU A 161 14.15 -1.18 7.31
C LEU A 161 14.55 -2.24 6.28
N THR A 162 14.50 -3.50 6.69
CA THR A 162 14.71 -4.62 5.77
C THR A 162 13.57 -4.73 4.75
N ASP A 163 13.84 -5.32 3.59
CA ASP A 163 12.83 -5.57 2.54
C ASP A 163 11.59 -6.30 3.12
N TYR A 164 11.81 -7.25 4.03
CA TYR A 164 10.74 -7.95 4.75
C TYR A 164 9.89 -7.00 5.62
N GLN A 165 10.51 -6.09 6.36
CA GLN A 165 9.77 -5.12 7.21
C GLN A 165 8.96 -4.15 6.36
N ILE A 166 9.48 -3.73 5.21
CA ILE A 166 8.77 -2.84 4.26
C ILE A 166 7.56 -3.58 3.67
N LEU A 167 7.74 -4.81 3.20
CA LEU A 167 6.64 -5.64 2.69
C LEU A 167 5.60 -5.94 3.78
N ASN A 168 6.04 -6.24 5.01
CA ASN A 168 5.13 -6.50 6.11
C ASN A 168 4.32 -5.25 6.49
N TYR A 169 4.92 -4.06 6.45
CA TYR A 169 4.21 -2.79 6.66
C TYR A 169 3.22 -2.50 5.54
N TYR A 170 3.56 -2.80 4.28
CA TYR A 170 2.62 -2.73 3.16
C TYR A 170 1.39 -3.60 3.45
N LEU A 171 1.60 -4.89 3.74
CA LEU A 171 0.51 -5.86 3.94
C LEU A 171 -0.34 -5.58 5.19
N GLN A 172 0.29 -5.17 6.30
CA GLN A 172 -0.35 -5.04 7.61
C GLN A 172 0.23 -3.86 8.42
N PRO A 173 -0.07 -2.60 8.05
CA PRO A 173 0.55 -1.45 8.72
C PRO A 173 0.19 -1.35 10.21
N ASP A 174 -1.05 -1.72 10.57
CA ASP A 174 -1.55 -1.66 11.95
C ASP A 174 -0.87 -2.68 12.90
N SER A 175 -0.21 -3.71 12.36
CA SER A 175 0.50 -4.72 13.17
C SER A 175 1.97 -4.36 13.45
N GLN A 176 2.49 -3.27 12.88
CA GLN A 176 3.90 -2.90 12.97
C GLN A 176 4.19 -1.91 14.13
N SER A 177 4.14 -2.39 15.37
CA SER A 177 4.39 -1.54 16.56
C SER A 177 5.76 -0.86 16.54
N PHE A 178 6.80 -1.54 16.05
CA PHE A 178 8.15 -0.98 15.93
C PHE A 178 8.17 0.32 15.10
N ILE A 179 7.45 0.34 13.97
CA ILE A 179 7.38 1.51 13.09
C ILE A 179 6.66 2.66 13.79
N ALA A 180 5.55 2.37 14.45
CA ALA A 180 4.79 3.38 15.20
C ALA A 180 5.58 3.97 16.37
N GLU A 181 6.28 3.12 17.14
CA GLU A 181 7.06 3.51 18.32
C GLU A 181 8.31 4.32 17.97
N ASN A 182 8.92 4.08 16.81
CA ASN A 182 10.15 4.74 16.37
C ASN A 182 9.91 5.85 15.33
N ASN A 183 8.65 6.23 15.09
CA ASN A 183 8.31 7.28 14.13
C ASN A 183 8.67 8.68 14.69
N ILE A 184 9.78 9.25 14.24
CA ILE A 184 10.23 10.59 14.66
C ILE A 184 9.42 11.72 14.01
N TYR A 185 8.64 11.44 12.96
CA TYR A 185 7.73 12.40 12.34
C TYR A 185 6.61 12.81 13.29
N THR A 186 6.02 11.85 14.01
CA THR A 186 4.91 12.08 14.96
C THR A 186 5.38 12.33 16.40
N ALA A 187 6.64 12.05 16.73
CA ALA A 187 7.17 12.15 18.10
C ALA A 187 7.28 13.58 18.65
N GLN A 188 7.21 14.61 17.79
CA GLN A 188 7.23 16.01 18.22
C GLN A 188 5.89 16.50 18.80
N ASP A 189 4.82 15.72 18.61
CA ASP A 189 3.45 16.04 19.04
C ASP A 189 2.99 15.21 20.26
N LYS A 190 3.90 14.92 21.20
CA LYS A 190 3.59 14.10 22.40
C LYS A 190 2.60 14.75 23.38
N HIS A 191 2.26 16.03 23.23
CA HIS A 191 1.15 16.67 23.95
C HIS A 191 -0.21 16.52 23.23
N SER A 192 -0.21 16.00 22.01
CA SER A 192 -1.34 15.88 21.09
C SER A 192 -1.78 14.42 20.90
N LEU A 193 -1.35 13.51 21.79
CA LEU A 193 -1.75 12.10 21.82
C LEU A 193 -3.27 11.86 21.95
N LYS A 194 -4.08 12.92 22.08
CA LYS A 194 -5.54 12.83 22.07
C LYS A 194 -6.19 12.89 20.68
N ASN A 195 -5.47 13.22 19.60
CA ASN A 195 -6.08 13.42 18.27
C ASN A 195 -5.53 12.56 17.12
N ILE A 196 -4.62 11.60 17.37
CA ILE A 196 -4.16 10.68 16.31
C ILE A 196 -5.15 9.50 16.11
N HIS A 197 -6.20 9.41 16.93
CA HIS A 197 -7.38 8.58 16.66
C HIS A 197 -8.48 9.35 15.91
N SER A 198 -8.15 10.15 14.90
CA SER A 198 -9.20 10.75 14.05
C SER A 198 -8.63 11.39 12.78
N ASN A 199 -8.00 10.61 11.93
CA ASN A 199 -8.62 10.49 10.61
C ASN A 199 -9.25 9.12 10.63
N GLN A 200 -10.57 9.06 10.87
CA GLN A 200 -11.34 7.95 10.32
C GLN A 200 -11.10 8.06 8.82
N LEU A 201 -10.08 7.38 8.30
CA LEU A 201 -10.12 6.98 6.92
C LEU A 201 -11.45 6.22 6.85
N ASN A 202 -12.40 6.81 6.12
CA ASN A 202 -13.58 6.09 5.69
C ASN A 202 -13.04 4.93 4.88
N SER A 203 -12.80 3.80 5.55
CA SER A 203 -12.36 2.56 4.94
C SER A 203 -13.28 2.35 3.75
N THR A 204 -12.73 2.58 2.54
CA THR A 204 -13.45 2.29 1.32
C THR A 204 -13.71 0.80 1.38
N ARG A 205 -14.97 0.43 1.63
CA ARG A 205 -15.40 -0.96 1.68
C ARG A 205 -14.86 -1.66 0.44
N GLN A 206 -14.07 -2.69 0.65
CA GLN A 206 -13.53 -3.53 -0.41
C GLN A 206 -14.31 -4.84 -0.43
N ASP A 207 -14.51 -5.42 -1.61
CA ASP A 207 -15.12 -6.73 -1.76
C ASP A 207 -14.42 -7.58 -2.82
N VAL A 208 -14.54 -8.90 -2.62
CA VAL A 208 -14.10 -9.93 -3.56
C VAL A 208 -15.30 -10.78 -3.90
N MET A 209 -15.71 -10.77 -5.17
CA MET A 209 -16.66 -11.74 -5.71
C MET A 209 -15.88 -12.93 -6.27
N LEU A 210 -16.11 -14.10 -5.69
CA LEU A 210 -15.41 -15.32 -6.04
C LEU A 210 -16.40 -16.35 -6.59
N VAL A 211 -16.23 -16.74 -7.84
CA VAL A 211 -16.98 -17.85 -8.45
C VAL A 211 -16.08 -19.07 -8.47
N ILE A 212 -16.45 -20.12 -7.75
CA ILE A 212 -15.69 -21.36 -7.64
C ILE A 212 -16.42 -22.43 -8.45
N PHE A 213 -15.74 -22.99 -9.44
CA PHE A 213 -16.11 -24.20 -10.16
C PHE A 213 -15.29 -25.35 -9.60
N ASN A 214 -15.94 -26.27 -8.89
CA ASN A 214 -15.29 -27.49 -8.44
C ASN A 214 -15.69 -28.63 -9.38
N ASP A 215 -14.85 -28.92 -10.37
CA ASP A 215 -15.09 -29.98 -11.36
C ASP A 215 -14.58 -31.35 -10.88
N THR A 216 -14.16 -31.43 -9.62
CA THR A 216 -13.65 -32.66 -9.02
C THR A 216 -14.76 -33.44 -8.33
N LYS A 217 -14.50 -34.73 -8.08
CA LYS A 217 -15.37 -35.55 -7.23
C LYS A 217 -15.25 -35.23 -5.74
N TYR A 218 -14.27 -34.42 -5.35
CA TYR A 218 -13.98 -34.15 -3.95
C TYR A 218 -14.86 -33.05 -3.40
N LYS A 219 -15.41 -33.30 -2.21
CA LYS A 219 -16.14 -32.30 -1.45
C LYS A 219 -15.20 -31.72 -0.41
N PHE A 220 -14.98 -30.42 -0.45
CA PHE A 220 -14.03 -29.77 0.45
C PHE A 220 -14.73 -29.18 1.69
N ILE A 221 -14.20 -29.49 2.87
CA ILE A 221 -14.67 -28.98 4.16
C ILE A 221 -13.59 -28.08 4.75
N LYS A 222 -14.00 -26.92 5.26
CA LYS A 222 -13.09 -25.94 5.85
C LYS A 222 -12.43 -26.50 7.12
N ASN A 223 -11.10 -26.46 7.20
CA ASN A 223 -10.32 -27.19 8.19
C ASN A 223 -10.39 -26.59 9.61
N ASN A 224 -10.93 -25.37 9.77
CA ASN A 224 -11.10 -24.71 11.07
C ASN A 224 -12.35 -23.81 11.07
N LEU A 225 -13.36 -24.17 11.86
CA LEU A 225 -14.51 -23.31 12.10
C LEU A 225 -14.09 -22.15 13.01
N THR A 226 -13.88 -20.98 12.41
CA THR A 226 -13.48 -19.75 13.11
C THR A 226 -14.71 -19.01 13.62
N THR A 227 -14.62 -18.40 14.81
CA THR A 227 -15.66 -17.49 15.33
C THR A 227 -15.58 -16.09 14.72
N ASN A 228 -14.47 -15.74 14.06
CA ASN A 228 -14.28 -14.46 13.40
C ASN A 228 -15.21 -14.37 12.17
N ASP A 229 -16.11 -13.39 12.17
CA ASP A 229 -17.15 -13.23 11.15
C ASP A 229 -16.58 -12.93 9.77
N PHE A 230 -15.48 -12.18 9.71
CA PHE A 230 -14.77 -11.94 8.46
C PHE A 230 -14.33 -13.26 7.83
N LYS A 231 -13.72 -14.16 8.60
CA LYS A 231 -13.25 -15.49 8.13
C LYS A 231 -14.37 -16.51 7.87
N LYS A 232 -15.63 -16.21 8.21
CA LYS A 232 -16.79 -17.10 7.94
C LYS A 232 -17.41 -16.88 6.56
N GLN A 233 -17.01 -15.84 5.84
CA GLN A 233 -17.68 -15.40 4.63
C GLN A 233 -17.59 -16.39 3.46
N LEU A 234 -16.47 -17.13 3.30
CA LEU A 234 -16.49 -18.33 2.47
C LEU A 234 -17.15 -19.48 3.21
N SER A 235 -18.06 -20.17 2.50
CA SER A 235 -18.80 -21.34 2.98
C SER A 235 -17.92 -22.38 3.64
N ASN A 236 -18.44 -23.08 4.64
CA ASN A 236 -17.76 -24.19 5.29
C ASN A 236 -17.58 -25.40 4.36
N ILE A 237 -18.34 -25.45 3.27
CA ILE A 237 -18.35 -26.56 2.32
C ILE A 237 -18.25 -26.01 0.90
N ILE A 238 -17.33 -26.55 0.10
CA ILE A 238 -17.33 -26.42 -1.35
C ILE A 238 -17.80 -27.77 -1.93
N PRO A 239 -19.01 -27.84 -2.50
CA PRO A 239 -19.58 -29.08 -3.02
C PRO A 239 -18.79 -29.62 -4.22
N ALA A 240 -18.81 -30.95 -4.39
CA ALA A 240 -18.22 -31.64 -5.55
C ALA A 240 -19.09 -31.45 -6.80
N ASN A 241 -18.46 -31.34 -7.98
CA ASN A 241 -19.11 -31.18 -9.29
C ASN A 241 -20.14 -30.04 -9.33
N ASP A 242 -19.82 -28.91 -8.71
CA ASP A 242 -20.77 -27.82 -8.53
C ASP A 242 -20.07 -26.46 -8.64
N ARG A 243 -20.89 -25.42 -8.86
CA ARG A 243 -20.47 -24.04 -8.99
C ARG A 243 -21.12 -23.19 -7.90
N CYS A 244 -20.29 -22.50 -7.13
CA CYS A 244 -20.75 -21.60 -6.09
C CYS A 244 -20.19 -20.19 -6.31
N ALA A 245 -20.97 -19.17 -5.97
CA ALA A 245 -20.53 -17.78 -5.99
C ALA A 245 -20.61 -17.19 -4.57
N TYR A 246 -19.55 -16.48 -4.19
CA TYR A 246 -19.40 -15.89 -2.86
C TYR A 246 -19.02 -14.41 -2.99
N ILE A 247 -19.44 -13.61 -2.01
CA ILE A 247 -18.96 -12.25 -1.83
C ILE A 247 -18.28 -12.20 -0.47
N ILE A 248 -17.02 -11.77 -0.45
CA ILE A 248 -16.24 -11.58 0.75
C ILE A 248 -15.97 -10.09 0.89
N GLU A 249 -16.40 -9.50 1.99
CA GLU A 249 -16.34 -8.07 2.23
C GLU A 249 -15.32 -7.73 3.31
N SER A 250 -14.64 -6.60 3.14
CA SER A 250 -13.71 -6.04 4.11
C SER A 250 -14.45 -5.46 5.31
N ASN A 251 -13.74 -5.39 6.44
CA ASN A 251 -14.15 -4.61 7.61
C ASN A 251 -13.27 -3.36 7.76
N ASN A 252 -13.51 -2.58 8.81
CA ASN A 252 -12.79 -1.32 9.06
C ASN A 252 -11.30 -1.50 9.43
N GLN A 253 -10.86 -2.72 9.73
CA GLN A 253 -9.48 -3.07 10.09
C GLN A 253 -8.66 -3.59 8.88
N ASN A 254 -9.27 -3.64 7.70
CA ASN A 254 -8.65 -4.16 6.47
C ASN A 254 -8.13 -3.04 5.55
N TRP A 255 -7.74 -1.90 6.13
CA TRP A 255 -7.04 -0.88 5.37
C TRP A 255 -5.53 -1.12 5.46
N PRO A 256 -4.77 -0.98 4.37
CA PRO A 256 -5.18 -0.69 2.99
C PRO A 256 -5.53 -1.97 2.21
N HIS A 257 -5.19 -3.13 2.76
CA HIS A 257 -5.44 -4.41 2.13
C HIS A 257 -6.46 -5.24 2.88
N PHE A 258 -7.31 -5.86 2.09
CA PHE A 258 -8.06 -7.02 2.48
C PHE A 258 -7.20 -8.26 2.21
N ILE A 259 -6.87 -9.02 3.26
CA ILE A 259 -6.15 -10.29 3.18
C ILE A 259 -7.04 -11.38 3.74
N TYR A 260 -7.33 -12.41 2.94
CA TYR A 260 -8.22 -13.48 3.31
C TYR A 260 -7.60 -14.84 2.99
N HIS A 261 -7.43 -15.66 4.04
CA HIS A 261 -6.96 -17.04 3.93
C HIS A 261 -8.04 -18.01 4.38
N ALA A 262 -8.22 -19.09 3.64
CA ALA A 262 -9.11 -20.18 4.02
C ALA A 262 -8.56 -21.53 3.57
N ASN A 263 -8.53 -22.47 4.52
CA ASN A 263 -7.99 -23.80 4.30
C ASN A 263 -9.12 -24.82 4.30
N TYR A 264 -9.10 -25.71 3.32
CA TYR A 264 -10.06 -26.79 3.16
C TYR A 264 -9.34 -28.12 2.96
N VAL A 265 -10.01 -29.19 3.37
CA VAL A 265 -9.59 -30.57 3.15
C VAL A 265 -10.73 -31.32 2.47
N SER A 266 -10.38 -32.26 1.60
CA SER A 266 -11.38 -33.17 1.02
C SER A 266 -11.98 -34.05 2.12
N GLN A 267 -13.30 -34.22 2.07
CA GLN A 267 -14.03 -35.09 2.98
C GLN A 267 -13.70 -36.56 2.71
N GLU A 268 -13.44 -36.90 1.45
CA GLU A 268 -13.16 -38.26 1.00
C GLU A 268 -11.71 -38.68 1.24
N ASP A 269 -10.76 -37.74 1.11
CA ASP A 269 -9.32 -37.98 1.26
C ASP A 269 -8.65 -36.79 1.97
N PRO A 270 -8.40 -36.87 3.29
CA PRO A 270 -7.83 -35.76 4.06
C PRO A 270 -6.45 -35.29 3.59
N ASP A 271 -5.73 -36.10 2.81
CA ASP A 271 -4.43 -35.74 2.25
C ASP A 271 -4.56 -34.75 1.06
N ILE A 272 -5.79 -34.47 0.61
CA ILE A 272 -6.08 -33.50 -0.45
C ILE A 272 -6.52 -32.18 0.17
N GLU A 273 -5.63 -31.19 0.11
CA GLU A 273 -5.82 -29.86 0.68
C GLU A 273 -6.01 -28.78 -0.40
N LEU A 274 -6.77 -27.76 -0.02
CA LEU A 274 -7.07 -26.58 -0.82
C LEU A 274 -6.95 -25.33 0.06
N ASN A 275 -5.94 -24.50 -0.17
CA ASN A 275 -5.73 -23.27 0.60
C ASN A 275 -5.90 -22.04 -0.30
N PHE A 276 -6.87 -21.20 0.04
CA PHE A 276 -7.09 -19.91 -0.60
C PHE A 276 -6.19 -18.86 0.01
N ASP A 277 -5.52 -18.10 -0.85
CA ASP A 277 -4.80 -16.89 -0.53
C ASP A 277 -5.33 -15.75 -1.41
N ILE A 278 -6.02 -14.80 -0.79
CA ILE A 278 -6.68 -13.69 -1.47
C ILE A 278 -6.15 -12.38 -0.90
N LEU A 279 -5.54 -11.58 -1.77
CA LEU A 279 -5.15 -10.20 -1.48
C LEU A 279 -5.99 -9.28 -2.37
N LYS A 280 -6.74 -8.38 -1.75
CA LYS A 280 -7.39 -7.26 -2.43
C LYS A 280 -6.73 -5.97 -1.96
N SER A 281 -6.13 -5.25 -2.90
CA SER A 281 -5.42 -3.99 -2.68
C SER A 281 -6.19 -2.81 -3.27
N LEU A 282 -6.05 -1.64 -2.64
CA LEU A 282 -6.53 -0.37 -3.22
C LEU A 282 -5.86 -0.06 -4.56
N THR A 283 -4.70 -0.67 -4.84
CA THR A 283 -4.05 -0.72 -6.15
C THR A 283 -4.53 -1.94 -6.93
N PRO A 284 -5.29 -1.77 -8.03
CA PRO A 284 -5.95 -2.90 -8.69
C PRO A 284 -5.00 -4.01 -9.18
N ASN A 285 -3.86 -3.63 -9.75
CA ASN A 285 -2.86 -4.57 -10.29
C ASN A 285 -2.08 -5.34 -9.21
N ARG A 286 -2.21 -4.96 -7.93
CA ARG A 286 -1.63 -5.68 -6.79
C ARG A 286 -2.58 -6.70 -6.17
N SER A 287 -3.85 -6.72 -6.60
CA SER A 287 -4.83 -7.69 -6.11
C SER A 287 -4.64 -9.05 -6.78
N HIS A 288 -4.78 -10.14 -6.03
CA HIS A 288 -4.67 -11.50 -6.56
C HIS A 288 -5.53 -12.50 -5.80
N VAL A 289 -5.80 -13.60 -6.48
CA VAL A 289 -6.41 -14.82 -5.93
C VAL A 289 -5.50 -15.97 -6.31
N HIS A 290 -4.97 -16.66 -5.31
CA HIS A 290 -4.08 -17.79 -5.50
C HIS A 290 -4.56 -18.98 -4.67
N LEU A 291 -4.42 -20.19 -5.22
CA LEU A 291 -4.72 -21.43 -4.54
C LEU A 291 -3.45 -22.25 -4.39
N GLN A 292 -3.14 -22.67 -3.17
CA GLN A 292 -2.15 -23.71 -2.92
C GLN A 292 -2.89 -25.04 -2.84
N LEU A 293 -2.47 -25.98 -3.68
CA LEU A 293 -3.11 -27.28 -3.89
C LEU A 293 -2.12 -28.41 -3.66
N THR A 294 -2.65 -29.60 -3.37
CA THR A 294 -1.88 -30.84 -3.45
C THR A 294 -1.72 -31.30 -4.90
N ASN A 295 -0.73 -32.16 -5.17
CA ASN A 295 -0.36 -32.59 -6.53
C ASN A 295 -1.50 -33.26 -7.32
N GLU A 296 -2.54 -33.74 -6.63
CA GLU A 296 -3.71 -34.38 -7.27
C GLU A 296 -4.65 -33.38 -7.94
N LEU A 297 -4.48 -32.07 -7.70
CA LEU A 297 -5.35 -31.02 -8.20
C LEU A 297 -4.57 -30.03 -9.07
N THR A 298 -5.31 -29.38 -9.96
CA THR A 298 -4.88 -28.17 -10.66
C THR A 298 -5.94 -27.09 -10.49
N PHE A 299 -5.55 -25.82 -10.67
CA PHE A 299 -6.51 -24.74 -10.79
C PHE A 299 -6.15 -23.77 -11.90
N ASP A 300 -7.20 -23.19 -12.47
CA ASP A 300 -7.14 -21.99 -13.28
C ASP A 300 -7.84 -20.85 -12.53
N CYS A 301 -7.30 -19.63 -12.63
CA CYS A 301 -7.92 -18.44 -12.08
C CYS A 301 -8.01 -17.36 -13.16
N PHE A 302 -9.23 -16.85 -13.38
CA PHE A 302 -9.50 -15.75 -14.28
C PHE A 302 -10.02 -14.55 -13.49
N ILE A 303 -9.28 -13.44 -13.52
CA ILE A 303 -9.70 -12.17 -12.92
C ILE A 303 -10.41 -11.35 -14.00
N SER A 304 -11.72 -11.22 -13.88
CA SER A 304 -12.53 -10.47 -14.86
C SER A 304 -12.58 -8.97 -14.58
N GLN A 305 -12.39 -8.57 -13.32
CA GLN A 305 -12.34 -7.18 -12.91
C GLN A 305 -11.45 -7.00 -11.68
N SER A 306 -10.60 -5.98 -11.67
CA SER A 306 -9.92 -5.50 -10.48
C SER A 306 -9.98 -3.97 -10.46
N THR A 307 -10.44 -3.41 -9.34
CA THR A 307 -10.58 -1.97 -9.08
C THR A 307 -10.15 -1.67 -7.65
N SER A 308 -10.08 -0.39 -7.27
CA SER A 308 -9.72 0.00 -5.90
C SER A 308 -10.67 -0.55 -4.83
N SER A 309 -11.95 -0.76 -5.15
CA SER A 309 -12.94 -1.32 -4.20
C SER A 309 -13.29 -2.79 -4.47
N ARG A 310 -13.23 -3.28 -5.70
CA ARG A 310 -13.75 -4.62 -6.05
C ARG A 310 -12.81 -5.47 -6.86
N LEU A 311 -12.72 -6.75 -6.51
CA LEU A 311 -12.11 -7.82 -7.31
C LEU A 311 -13.16 -8.87 -7.67
N ILE A 312 -13.19 -9.29 -8.93
CA ILE A 312 -14.02 -10.39 -9.41
C ILE A 312 -13.11 -11.45 -10.00
N ALA A 313 -13.18 -12.66 -9.44
CA ALA A 313 -12.39 -13.79 -9.89
C ALA A 313 -13.25 -15.04 -10.05
N GLU A 314 -12.94 -15.79 -11.11
CA GLU A 314 -13.45 -17.13 -11.35
C GLU A 314 -12.31 -18.12 -11.15
N ILE A 315 -12.52 -19.11 -10.30
CA ILE A 315 -11.57 -20.19 -10.05
C ILE A 315 -12.19 -21.48 -10.52
N ARG A 316 -11.41 -22.26 -11.27
CA ARG A 316 -11.77 -23.61 -11.67
C ARG A 316 -10.79 -24.60 -11.07
N ILE A 317 -11.28 -25.50 -10.23
CA ILE A 317 -10.50 -26.57 -9.59
C ILE A 317 -10.79 -27.86 -10.35
N SER A 318 -9.74 -28.55 -10.78
CA SER A 318 -9.81 -29.78 -11.56
C SER A 318 -8.85 -30.84 -11.02
N GLU A 319 -9.08 -32.11 -11.36
CA GLU A 319 -8.14 -33.17 -11.04
C GLU A 319 -6.91 -33.07 -11.98
N ASN A 320 -5.73 -33.28 -11.43
CA ASN A 320 -4.52 -33.40 -12.23
C ASN A 320 -4.53 -34.76 -12.95
N ILE A 321 -4.78 -34.72 -14.26
CA ILE A 321 -4.92 -35.92 -15.10
C ILE A 321 -3.62 -36.72 -15.13
N ASP A 322 -2.46 -36.06 -15.24
CA ASP A 322 -1.15 -36.73 -15.30
C ASP A 322 -0.83 -37.48 -14.00
N PHE A 323 -1.11 -36.83 -12.86
CA PHE A 323 -0.93 -37.45 -11.55
C PHE A 323 -1.89 -38.62 -11.34
N THR A 324 -3.17 -38.44 -11.71
CA THR A 324 -4.21 -39.48 -11.61
C THR A 324 -3.84 -40.71 -12.44
N LEU A 325 -3.41 -40.51 -13.69
CA LEU A 325 -2.94 -41.58 -14.57
C LEU A 325 -1.72 -42.31 -14.00
N ALA A 326 -0.74 -41.58 -13.44
CA ALA A 326 0.43 -42.18 -12.79
C ALA A 326 0.05 -43.03 -11.56
N LYS A 327 -0.87 -42.55 -10.72
CA LYS A 327 -1.38 -43.29 -9.54
C LYS A 327 -2.10 -44.57 -9.95
N HIS A 328 -2.90 -44.51 -11.02
CA HIS A 328 -3.55 -45.70 -11.58
C HIS A 328 -2.55 -46.72 -12.15
N ALA A 329 -1.54 -46.26 -12.90
CA ALA A 329 -0.49 -47.13 -13.43
C ALA A 329 0.32 -47.82 -12.31
N LEU A 330 0.66 -47.09 -11.25
CA LEU A 330 1.37 -47.65 -10.09
C LEU A 330 0.54 -48.67 -9.30
N ARG A 331 -0.78 -48.47 -9.18
CA ARG A 331 -1.68 -49.48 -8.61
C ARG A 331 -1.72 -50.74 -9.47
N PHE A 332 -1.80 -50.58 -10.79
CA PHE A 332 -1.77 -51.71 -11.73
C PHE A 332 -0.48 -52.54 -11.61
N ILE A 333 0.67 -51.90 -11.37
CA ILE A 333 1.97 -52.59 -11.18
C ILE A 333 2.04 -53.32 -9.84
N LYS A 334 1.36 -52.85 -8.78
CA LYS A 334 1.36 -53.49 -7.45
C LYS A 334 0.42 -54.69 -7.34
N ASP A 335 -0.56 -54.80 -8.23
CA ASP A 335 -1.54 -55.90 -8.26
C ASP A 335 -1.08 -57.09 -9.13
N TYR A 336 0.15 -57.06 -9.64
CA TYR A 336 0.91 -58.18 -10.22
C TYR A 336 2.08 -58.55 -9.31
#